data_AF-A0A6B0WEX8-F1
#
_entry.id   AF-A0A6B0WEX8-F1
#
_cell.length_a   1.000
_cell.length_b   1.000
_cell.length_c   1.000
_cell.angle_alpha   90.00
_cell.angle_beta   90.00
_cell.angle_gamma   90.00
#
_symmetry.space_group_name_H-M   'P 1'
#
loop_
_entity.id
_entity.type
_entity.pdbx_description
1 polymer ?
#
loop_
_entity_poly.entity_id
_entity_poly.type
_entity_poly.pdbx_seq_one_letter_code
_entity_poly.pdbx_strand_id
1 'polypeptide(L)' 'MTTTRELQRVLVTGIGAVTPIGNDAPSYWEGLRSGRNGIGRVTLCDP' A
#
# COMPACT_ATOMS: atom_id res chain seq x y z
N MET A 1 1.58 -40.35 10.07
CA MET A 1 0.42 -39.44 10.21
C MET A 1 0.93 -38.02 9.96
N THR A 2 0.73 -37.50 8.75
CA THR A 2 1.18 -36.15 8.37
C THR A 2 -0.04 -35.24 8.44
N THR A 3 -0.09 -34.37 9.44
CA THR A 3 -1.22 -33.45 9.65
C THR A 3 -1.09 -32.28 8.69
N THR A 4 -1.67 -32.38 7.49
CA THR A 4 -1.82 -31.24 6.60
C THR A 4 -2.87 -30.31 7.20
N ARG A 5 -2.45 -29.19 7.79
CA ARG A 5 -3.37 -28.12 8.18
C ARG A 5 -4.01 -27.59 6.90
N GLU A 6 -5.30 -27.85 6.67
CA GLU A 6 -6.02 -27.23 5.57
C GLU A 6 -6.01 -25.71 5.77
N LEU A 7 -5.31 -25.00 4.88
CA LEU A 7 -5.26 -23.56 4.91
C LEU A 7 -6.61 -23.00 4.41
N GLN A 8 -7.34 -22.30 5.28
CA GLN A 8 -8.55 -21.60 4.86
C GLN A 8 -8.18 -20.53 3.83
N ARG A 9 -8.80 -20.61 2.64
CA ARG A 9 -8.58 -19.63 1.58
C ARG A 9 -9.31 -18.33 1.95
N VAL A 10 -8.53 -17.28 2.17
CA VAL A 10 -9.03 -15.92 2.38
C VAL A 10 -8.66 -15.06 1.17
N LEU A 11 -9.52 -14.11 0.84
CA LEU A 11 -9.34 -13.20 -0.29
C LEU A 11 -9.39 -11.75 0.18
N VAL A 12 -8.75 -10.87 -0.58
CA VAL A 12 -8.89 -9.42 -0.44
C VAL A 12 -10.07 -8.96 -1.31
N THR A 13 -11.06 -8.32 -0.69
CA THR A 13 -12.27 -7.84 -1.38
C THR A 13 -12.22 -6.36 -1.75
N GLY A 14 -11.23 -5.62 -1.25
CA GLY A 14 -11.05 -4.20 -1.55
C GLY A 14 -9.71 -3.69 -1.03
N ILE A 15 -9.22 -2.61 -1.65
CA ILE A 15 -7.99 -1.92 -1.25
C ILE A 15 -8.16 -0.41 -1.39
N GLY A 16 -7.56 0.33 -0.47
CA GLY A 16 -7.41 1.78 -0.51
C GLY A 16 -6.06 2.16 0.07
N ALA A 17 -5.52 3.30 -0.37
CA ALA A 17 -4.21 3.77 0.06
C ALA A 17 -4.22 5.30 0.19
N VAL A 18 -3.68 5.81 1.30
CA VAL A 18 -3.42 7.25 1.49
C VAL A 18 -1.93 7.39 1.78
N THR A 19 -1.19 7.91 0.81
CA THR A 19 0.27 7.92 0.82
C THR A 19 0.80 9.16 0.11
N PRO A 20 2.06 9.57 0.34
CA PRO A 20 2.66 10.70 -0.38
C PRO A 20 2.73 10.55 -1.90
N ILE A 21 2.58 9.33 -2.44
CA ILE A 21 2.66 9.05 -3.89
C ILE A 21 1.30 8.71 -4.52
N GLY A 22 0.22 8.81 -3.74
CA GLY A 22 -1.15 8.53 -4.20
C GLY A 22 -2.11 8.40 -3.02
N ASN A 23 -3.30 9.00 -3.16
CA ASN A 23 -4.34 9.06 -2.13
C ASN A 23 -5.56 8.17 -2.43
N ASP A 24 -5.44 7.33 -3.45
CA ASP A 24 -6.36 6.25 -3.77
C ASP A 24 -5.57 5.08 -4.37
N ALA A 25 -6.21 3.92 -4.52
CA ALA A 25 -5.53 2.72 -5.04
C ALA A 25 -4.96 2.90 -6.46
N PRO A 26 -5.66 3.50 -7.44
CA PRO A 26 -5.09 3.74 -8.77
C PRO A 26 -3.88 4.66 -8.76
N SER A 27 -3.96 5.82 -8.10
CA SER A 27 -2.86 6.80 -8.04
C SER A 27 -1.65 6.25 -7.30
N TYR A 28 -1.87 5.50 -6.22
CA TYR A 28 -0.80 4.81 -5.49
C TYR A 28 -0.09 3.78 -6.37
N TRP A 29 -0.84 2.97 -7.12
CA TRP A 29 -0.27 1.97 -8.02
C TRP A 29 0.61 2.58 -9.10
N GLU A 30 0.13 3.64 -9.75
CA GLU A 30 0.92 4.36 -10.75
C GLU A 30 2.14 5.04 -10.13
N GLY A 31 2.01 5.63 -8.94
CA GLY A 31 3.12 6.20 -8.18
C GLY A 31 4.23 5.19 -7.88
N LEU A 32 3.86 3.98 -7.44
CA LEU A 32 4.79 2.88 -7.23
C LEU A 32 5.46 2.43 -8.52
N ARG A 33 4.67 2.14 -9.56
CA ARG A 33 5.15 1.60 -10.84
C ARG A 33 6.10 2.55 -11.56
N SER A 34 5.87 3.86 -11.43
CA SER A 34 6.71 4.92 -12.01
C SER A 34 7.93 5.26 -11.16
N GLY A 35 8.09 4.68 -9.97
CA GLY A 35 9.23 4.97 -9.08
C GLY A 35 9.17 6.38 -8.46
N ARG A 36 7.96 6.91 -8.23
CA ARG A 36 7.78 8.25 -7.67
C ARG A 36 8.32 8.30 -6.23
N ASN A 37 9.12 9.32 -5.92
CA ASN A 37 9.61 9.56 -4.55
C ASN A 37 8.57 10.37 -3.75
N GLY A 38 8.25 9.90 -2.55
CA GLY A 38 7.30 10.55 -1.62
C GLY A 38 7.94 11.35 -0.49
N ILE A 39 9.27 11.46 -0.44
CA ILE A 39 10.00 12.17 0.62
C ILE A 39 10.10 13.66 0.29
N GLY A 40 9.72 14.51 1.25
CA GLY A 40 9.82 15.96 1.15
C GLY A 40 10.07 16.60 2.51
N ARG A 41 10.27 17.92 2.52
CA ARG A 41 10.38 18.68 3.77
C ARG A 41 9.05 18.66 4.53
N VAL A 42 9.12 18.64 5.85
CA VAL A 42 7.93 18.78 6.71
C VAL A 42 7.30 20.16 6.46
N THR A 43 5.98 20.17 6.24
CA THR A 43 5.20 21.40 5.99
C THR A 43 4.29 21.77 7.16
N LEU A 44 4.08 20.84 8.10
CA LEU A 44 3.10 20.98 9.18
C LEU A 44 3.68 21.60 10.45
N CYS A 45 4.98 21.45 10.68
CA CYS A 45 5.67 22.02 11.83
C CYS A 45 7.06 22.50 11.45
N ASP A 46 7.64 23.28 12.35
CA ASP A 46 9.02 23.74 12.21
C ASP A 46 9.98 22.53 12.07
N PRO A 47 10.99 22.62 11.20
CA PRO A 47 11.93 21.52 10.94
C PRO A 47 12.75 21.09 12.16
#